data_AF-A0ABD5JPB5-F1
#
_entry.id   AF-A0ABD5JPB5-F1
#
_cell.length_a   1.000
_cell.length_b   1.000
_cell.length_c   1.000
_cell.angle_alpha   90.00
_cell.angle_beta   90.00
_cell.angle_gamma   90.00
#
_symmetry.space_group_name_H-M   'P 1'
#
loop_
_entity.id
_entity.type
_entity.pdbx_description
1 polymer ?
#
loop_
_entity_poly.entity_id
_entity_poly.type
_entity_poly.pdbx_seq_one_letter_code
_entity_poly.pdbx_strand_id
1 'polypeptide(L)'
;IRRRVGGSQVMAEQLRRIGDMAEAGRIRLHVLPYDVGAHALLESLLTLMSFPDSAPVGYVEGFLTGNLMDDPALVAASQTAYSLA
;
A
#
# COMPACT_ATOMS: atom_id res chain seq x y z
N ILE A 1 0.66 1.27 13.75
CA ILE A 1 0.36 1.35 15.21
C ILE A 1 1.58 1.26 16.13
N ARG A 2 2.53 0.36 15.86
CA ARG A 2 3.69 0.14 16.75
C ARG A 2 4.75 1.25 16.69
N ARG A 3 4.80 2.00 15.59
CA ARG A 3 5.53 3.27 15.48
C ARG A 3 4.55 4.41 15.74
N ARG A 4 4.64 5.02 16.92
CA ARG A 4 3.72 6.10 17.34
C ARG A 4 4.17 7.43 16.75
N VAL A 5 3.20 8.23 16.30
CA VAL A 5 3.39 9.61 15.84
C VAL A 5 2.39 10.48 16.61
N GLY A 6 2.85 11.58 17.22
CA GLY A 6 1.97 12.49 17.97
C GLY A 6 1.39 11.97 19.30
N GLY A 7 1.74 10.76 19.74
CA GLY A 7 1.24 10.16 20.99
C GLY A 7 0.03 9.24 20.80
N SER A 8 -0.48 8.66 21.89
CA SER A 8 -1.55 7.64 21.83
C SER A 8 -2.91 8.20 21.40
N GLN A 9 -3.29 9.38 21.90
CA GLN A 9 -4.57 10.00 21.55
C GLN A 9 -4.62 10.39 20.07
N VAL A 10 -3.58 11.07 19.58
CA VAL A 10 -3.45 11.45 18.16
C VAL A 10 -3.49 10.20 17.27
N MET A 11 -2.75 9.15 17.62
CA MET A 11 -2.76 7.90 16.86
C MET A 11 -4.15 7.25 16.80
N ALA A 12 -4.91 7.29 17.91
CA ALA A 12 -6.27 6.76 17.95
C ALA A 12 -7.23 7.55 17.04
N GLU A 13 -7.12 8.87 17.03
CA GLU A 13 -7.90 9.74 16.13
C GLU A 13 -7.57 9.49 14.66
N GLN A 14 -6.28 9.37 14.32
CA GLN A 14 -5.84 9.04 12.97
C GLN A 14 -6.39 7.69 12.47
N LEU A 15 -6.32 6.65 13.31
CA LEU A 15 -6.82 5.32 12.94
C LEU A 15 -8.34 5.29 12.81
N ARG A 16 -9.08 5.99 13.68
CA ARG A 16 -10.53 6.16 13.54
C ARG A 16 -10.87 6.79 12.20
N ARG A 17 -10.17 7.85 11.80
CA ARG A 17 -10.39 8.50 10.51
C ARG A 17 -10.16 7.56 9.33
N ILE A 18 -9.15 6.69 9.40
CA ILE A 18 -8.90 5.67 8.38
C ILE A 18 -10.06 4.66 8.36
N GLY A 19 -10.55 4.23 9.53
CA GLY A 19 -11.73 3.37 9.66
C GLY A 19 -12.97 3.99 9.02
N ASP A 20 -13.30 5.24 9.32
CA ASP A 20 -14.44 5.95 8.75
C ASP A 20 -14.38 5.99 7.22
N MET A 21 -13.19 6.18 6.64
CA MET A 21 -13.01 6.17 5.18
C MET A 21 -13.21 4.78 4.57
N ALA A 22 -12.82 3.73 5.28
CA ALA A 22 -13.05 2.36 4.85
C ALA A 22 -14.54 1.99 4.93
N GLU A 23 -15.23 2.35 6.01
CA GLU A 23 -16.67 2.15 6.19
C GLU A 23 -17.50 2.91 5.15
N ALA A 24 -17.06 4.13 4.78
CA ALA A 24 -17.67 4.91 3.71
C ALA A 24 -17.35 4.38 2.30
N GLY A 25 -16.60 3.27 2.16
CA GLY A 25 -16.24 2.66 0.88
C GLY A 25 -15.25 3.49 0.05
N ARG A 26 -14.59 4.49 0.64
CA ARG A 26 -13.64 5.35 -0.06
C ARG A 26 -12.28 4.70 -0.24
N ILE A 27 -11.93 3.78 0.66
CA ILE A 27 -10.69 2.99 0.61
C ILE A 27 -11.00 1.54 0.99
N ARG A 28 -10.17 0.61 0.51
CA ARG A 28 -10.08 -0.74 1.07
C ARG A 28 -8.81 -0.81 1.91
N LEU A 29 -8.95 -1.16 3.19
CA LEU A 29 -7.83 -1.27 4.12
C LEU A 29 -7.52 -2.74 4.39
N HIS A 30 -6.25 -3.11 4.23
CA HIS A 30 -5.71 -4.39 4.67
C HIS A 30 -4.69 -4.15 5.78
N VAL A 31 -4.76 -4.94 6.86
CA VAL A 31 -3.81 -4.88 7.97
C VAL A 31 -3.09 -6.22 8.01
N LEU A 32 -1.80 -6.22 7.70
CA LEU A 32 -0.98 -7.40 7.82
C LEU A 32 -0.36 -7.47 9.23
N PRO A 33 -0.66 -8.51 10.02
CA PRO A 33 -0.01 -8.75 11.29
C PRO A 33 1.50 -8.98 11.12
N TYR A 34 2.31 -8.60 12.12
CA TYR A 34 3.78 -8.73 12.02
C TYR A 34 4.25 -10.19 12.07
N ASP A 35 3.47 -11.07 12.68
CA ASP A 35 3.69 -12.51 12.80
C ASP A 35 3.47 -13.27 11.49
N VAL A 36 2.93 -12.63 10.44
CA VAL A 36 2.88 -13.19 9.08
C VAL A 36 4.28 -13.44 8.52
N GLY A 37 5.29 -12.65 8.95
CA GLY A 37 6.67 -12.82 8.51
C GLY A 37 6.91 -12.41 7.06
N ALA A 38 7.75 -13.17 6.35
CA ALA A 38 8.19 -12.84 5.00
C ALA A 38 7.04 -12.93 3.98
N HIS A 39 6.88 -11.89 3.18
CA HIS A 39 5.91 -11.80 2.09
C HIS A 39 6.50 -10.97 0.94
N ALA A 40 5.92 -11.10 -0.25
CA ALA A 40 6.50 -10.57 -1.49
C ALA A 40 6.74 -9.05 -1.50
N LEU A 41 6.01 -8.29 -0.68
CA LEU A 41 6.09 -6.83 -0.61
C LEU A 41 6.70 -6.28 0.69
N LEU A 42 7.31 -7.14 1.54
CA LEU A 42 7.78 -6.80 2.89
C LEU A 42 8.64 -5.53 2.94
N GLU A 43 9.52 -5.34 1.96
CA GLU A 43 10.48 -4.23 1.91
C GLU A 43 10.13 -3.16 0.86
N SER A 44 8.94 -3.23 0.27
CA SER A 44 8.56 -2.35 -0.85
C SER A 44 7.39 -1.43 -0.52
N LEU A 45 7.49 -0.18 -0.97
CA LEU A 45 6.36 0.75 -1.04
C LEU A 45 5.79 0.73 -2.46
N LEU A 46 5.06 -0.33 -2.78
CA LEU A 46 4.42 -0.50 -4.09
C LEU A 46 3.11 0.30 -4.17
N THR A 47 2.99 1.12 -5.20
CA THR A 47 1.74 1.76 -5.62
C THR A 47 1.36 1.24 -7.01
N LEU A 48 0.18 0.64 -7.14
CA LEU A 48 -0.39 0.20 -8.41
C LEU A 48 -1.47 1.18 -8.84
N MET A 49 -1.36 1.71 -10.06
CA MET A 49 -2.28 2.69 -10.60
C MET A 49 -2.92 2.14 -11.87
N SER A 50 -4.24 2.28 -11.96
CA SER A 50 -5.04 1.89 -13.12
C SER A 50 -5.83 3.10 -13.58
N PHE A 51 -5.92 3.29 -14.89
CA PHE A 51 -6.54 4.46 -15.50
C PHE A 51 -7.63 4.00 -16.49
N PRO A 52 -8.73 4.74 -16.65
CA PRO A 52 -9.77 4.39 -17.62
C PRO A 52 -9.26 4.35 -19.06
N ASP A 53 -8.37 5.29 -19.41
CA ASP A 53 -7.97 5.56 -20.80
C ASP A 53 -6.45 5.38 -21.03
N SER A 54 -5.75 4.67 -20.14
CA SER A 54 -4.29 4.48 -20.22
C SER A 54 -3.85 3.17 -19.58
N ALA A 55 -2.70 2.65 -20.03
CA ALA A 55 -2.12 1.44 -19.47
C ALA A 55 -1.83 1.61 -17.96
N PRO A 56 -2.03 0.57 -17.15
CA PRO A 56 -1.69 0.62 -15.73
C PRO A 56 -0.18 0.76 -15.54
N VAL A 57 0.22 1.40 -14.45
CA VAL A 57 1.63 1.54 -14.08
C VAL A 57 1.83 1.13 -12.63
N GLY A 58 3.03 0.64 -12.33
CA GLY A 58 3.48 0.37 -10.97
C GLY A 58 4.53 1.39 -10.56
N TYR A 59 4.57 1.75 -9.29
CA TYR A 59 5.59 2.63 -8.74
C TYR A 59 6.12 2.07 -7.44
N VAL A 60 7.44 2.01 -7.31
CA VAL A 60 8.11 1.65 -6.06
C VAL A 60 8.90 2.84 -5.57
N GLU A 61 8.59 3.28 -4.34
CA GLU A 61 9.30 4.35 -3.65
C GLU A 61 10.40 3.78 -2.75
N GLY A 62 11.57 4.42 -2.76
CA GLY A 62 12.63 4.27 -1.79
C GLY A 62 13.08 5.63 -1.25
N PHE A 63 13.87 5.65 -0.17
CA PHE A 63 14.34 6.94 0.35
C PHE A 63 15.23 7.65 -0.67
N LEU A 64 14.76 8.80 -1.17
CA LEU A 64 15.41 9.62 -2.22
C LEU A 64 15.49 8.94 -3.60
N THR A 65 14.69 7.91 -3.86
CA THR A 65 14.67 7.22 -5.15
C THR A 65 13.29 6.67 -5.47
N GLY A 66 12.99 6.52 -6.75
CA GLY A 66 11.73 5.97 -7.22
C GLY A 66 11.91 5.26 -8.55
N ASN A 67 11.10 4.23 -8.77
CA ASN A 67 11.04 3.53 -10.05
C ASN A 67 9.59 3.46 -10.52
N LEU A 68 9.31 4.10 -11.65
CA LEU A 68 8.05 3.98 -12.38
C LEU A 68 8.19 2.85 -13.41
N MET A 69 7.32 1.85 -13.30
CA MET A 69 7.25 0.67 -14.14
C MET A 69 6.04 0.78 -15.07
N ASP A 70 6.28 0.79 -16.37
CA ASP A 70 5.28 0.80 -17.44
C ASP A 70 5.35 -0.45 -18.34
N ASP A 71 6.39 -1.29 -18.20
CA ASP A 71 6.45 -2.61 -18.83
C ASP A 71 5.28 -3.49 -18.30
N PRO A 72 4.37 -3.94 -19.18
CA PRO A 72 3.22 -4.75 -18.79
C PRO A 72 3.58 -6.01 -17.99
N ALA A 73 4.73 -6.63 -18.26
CA ALA A 73 5.16 -7.84 -17.54
C ALA A 73 5.54 -7.52 -16.08
N LEU A 74 6.22 -6.39 -15.84
CA LEU A 74 6.58 -5.93 -14.50
C LEU A 74 5.35 -5.47 -13.71
N VAL A 75 4.40 -4.79 -14.38
CA VAL A 75 3.14 -4.37 -13.76
C VAL A 75 2.31 -5.59 -13.35
N ALA A 76 2.20 -6.60 -14.22
CA ALA A 76 1.46 -7.84 -13.92
C ALA A 76 2.11 -8.65 -12.78
N ALA A 77 3.44 -8.75 -12.75
CA ALA A 77 4.15 -9.40 -11.65
C ALA A 77 3.90 -8.67 -10.32
N SER A 78 3.90 -7.33 -10.33
CA SER A 78 3.62 -6.49 -9.15
C SER A 78 2.18 -6.66 -8.65
N GLN A 79 1.20 -6.75 -9.55
CA GLN A 79 -0.19 -7.06 -9.20
C GLN A 79 -0.35 -8.45 -8.57
N THR A 80 0.39 -9.43 -9.08
CA THR A 80 0.41 -10.79 -8.52
C THR A 80 0.98 -10.78 -7.11
N ALA A 81 2.11 -10.10 -6.90
CA ALA A 81 2.72 -9.96 -5.57
C ALA A 81 1.77 -9.27 -4.57
N TYR A 82 1.03 -8.25 -5.00
CA TYR A 82 0.00 -7.61 -4.19
C TYR A 82 -1.16 -8.54 -3.85
N SER A 83 -1.64 -9.34 -4.80
CA SER A 83 -2.81 -10.21 -4.62
C SER A 83 -2.52 -11.43 -3.73
N LEU A 84 -1.25 -11.78 -3.55
CA LEU A 84 -0.79 -12.91 -2.73
C LEU A 84 -0.34 -12.48 -1.32
N ALA A 85 -0.29 -11.17 -1.04
CA ALA A 85 0.04 -10.61 0.27
C ALA A 85 -1.23 -10.41 1.12
#